data_AF-A0A3D5ZEW5-F1
#
_entry.id   AF-A0A3D5ZEW5-F1
#
_cell.length_a   1.000
_cell.length_b   1.000
_cell.length_c   1.000
_cell.angle_alpha   90.00
_cell.angle_beta   90.00
_cell.angle_gamma   90.00
#
_symmetry.space_group_name_H-M   'P 1'
#
loop_
_entity.id
_entity.type
_entity.pdbx_description
1 polymer ?
#
loop_
_entity_poly.entity_id
_entity_poly.type
_entity_poly.pdbx_seq_one_letter_code
_entity_poly.pdbx_strand_id
1 'polypeptide(L)'
;MKEPFSGSKYESNNKWFRAVGKGTSQKDNIAKSKADLAVKSELAGQVESNIKQVSDQYLDETGLGDNSELTEKFSSLTRQVMNTTIVDIRKIGEEKLMKEGVYTVFLAYEIKKAAMFRFMKKQIRLNKKLSKIEIDMMEAMLDAEIKKTESLDY
;
A
#
# COMPACT_ATOMS: atom_id res chain seq x y z
N MET A 1 -4.38 14.47 -25.23
CA MET A 1 -3.19 14.66 -24.37
C MET A 1 -2.91 13.31 -23.71
N LYS A 2 -1.70 12.76 -23.85
CA LYS A 2 -1.35 11.48 -23.22
C LYS A 2 -1.12 11.74 -21.74
N GLU A 3 -1.80 11.00 -20.86
CA GLU A 3 -1.53 11.11 -19.42
C GLU A 3 -0.12 10.59 -19.12
N PRO A 4 0.66 11.29 -18.29
CA PRO A 4 2.00 10.86 -17.93
C PRO A 4 1.97 9.63 -17.02
N PHE A 5 3.13 9.02 -16.82
CA PHE A 5 3.32 7.87 -15.92
C PHE A 5 2.55 6.61 -16.32
N SER A 6 2.48 6.33 -17.64
CA SER A 6 1.93 5.08 -18.18
C SER A 6 2.99 3.96 -18.33
N GLY A 7 2.55 2.70 -18.24
CA GLY A 7 3.35 1.51 -18.55
C GLY A 7 4.00 0.86 -17.31
N SER A 8 4.65 -0.28 -17.53
CA SER A 8 5.13 -1.20 -16.47
C SER A 8 6.04 -0.57 -15.40
N LYS A 9 6.69 0.56 -15.71
CA LYS A 9 7.48 1.33 -14.73
C LYS A 9 6.63 1.88 -13.58
N TYR A 10 5.36 2.19 -13.84
CA TYR A 10 4.44 2.81 -12.88
C TYR A 10 3.36 1.86 -12.38
N GLU A 11 3.36 0.63 -12.90
CA GLU A 11 2.49 -0.46 -12.45
C GLU A 11 3.13 -1.21 -11.28
N SER A 12 2.27 -1.67 -10.37
CA SER A 12 2.66 -2.54 -9.28
C SER A 12 3.20 -3.86 -9.80
N ASN A 13 4.15 -4.41 -9.05
CA ASN A 13 4.73 -5.71 -9.35
C ASN A 13 5.00 -6.46 -8.04
N ASN A 14 5.75 -7.55 -8.14
CA ASN A 14 6.02 -8.39 -6.99
C ASN A 14 6.88 -7.71 -5.91
N LYS A 15 7.59 -6.62 -6.23
CA LYS A 15 8.51 -5.92 -5.31
C LYS A 15 7.95 -4.59 -4.81
N TRP A 16 7.11 -3.95 -5.61
CA TRP A 16 6.65 -2.59 -5.38
C TRP A 16 5.14 -2.49 -5.48
N PHE A 17 4.53 -1.84 -4.51
CA PHE A 17 3.24 -1.17 -4.73
C PHE A 17 3.52 0.15 -5.44
N ARG A 18 2.77 0.47 -6.49
CA ARG A 18 2.89 1.70 -7.27
C ARG A 18 1.52 2.23 -7.62
N ALA A 19 1.41 3.54 -7.61
CA ALA A 19 0.19 4.22 -7.99
C ALA A 19 0.50 5.56 -8.63
N VAL A 20 -0.41 5.97 -9.51
CA VAL A 20 -0.43 7.29 -10.12
C VAL A 20 -1.71 7.99 -9.70
N GLY A 21 -1.57 9.24 -9.25
CA GLY A 21 -2.69 10.06 -8.83
C GLY A 21 -2.69 11.38 -9.57
N LYS A 22 -3.89 11.89 -9.81
CA LYS A 22 -4.16 13.09 -10.59
C LYS A 22 -4.98 14.06 -9.76
N GLY A 23 -4.63 15.33 -9.81
CA GLY A 23 -5.37 16.38 -9.12
C GLY A 23 -5.47 17.64 -9.97
N THR A 24 -6.63 18.28 -9.93
CA THR A 24 -6.90 19.51 -10.69
C THR A 24 -7.45 20.63 -9.79
N SER A 25 -6.96 21.85 -10.00
CA SER A 25 -7.44 23.05 -9.30
C SER A 25 -6.90 24.32 -9.95
N GLN A 26 -7.58 25.45 -9.76
CA GLN A 26 -7.04 26.77 -10.08
C GLN A 26 -5.86 27.16 -9.16
N LYS A 27 -5.69 26.48 -8.02
CA LYS A 27 -4.58 26.68 -7.08
C LYS A 27 -3.62 25.50 -7.14
N ASP A 28 -2.35 25.75 -7.44
CA ASP A 28 -1.31 24.73 -7.60
C ASP A 28 -1.20 23.80 -6.38
N ASN A 29 -1.11 24.36 -5.17
CA ASN A 29 -1.04 23.59 -3.93
C ASN A 29 -2.25 22.67 -3.71
N ILE A 30 -3.45 23.10 -4.12
CA ILE A 30 -4.67 22.29 -4.03
C ILE A 30 -4.67 21.18 -5.07
N ALA A 31 -4.23 21.46 -6.31
CA ALA A 31 -4.08 20.44 -7.34
C ALA A 31 -3.09 19.35 -6.90
N LYS A 32 -1.95 19.74 -6.34
CA LYS A 32 -0.95 18.83 -5.78
C LYS A 32 -1.49 18.01 -4.61
N SER A 33 -2.20 18.63 -3.68
CA SER A 33 -2.80 17.92 -2.54
C SER A 33 -3.83 16.88 -2.99
N LYS A 34 -4.66 17.20 -4.01
CA LYS A 34 -5.59 16.23 -4.61
C LYS A 34 -4.87 15.07 -5.28
N ALA A 35 -3.80 15.34 -6.02
CA ALA A 35 -2.99 14.30 -6.66
C ALA A 35 -2.38 13.36 -5.61
N ASP A 36 -1.86 13.91 -4.50
CA ASP A 36 -1.26 13.14 -3.41
C ASP A 36 -2.29 12.25 -2.70
N LEU A 37 -3.49 12.78 -2.45
CA LEU A 37 -4.61 11.99 -1.92
C LEU A 37 -5.02 10.86 -2.85
N ALA A 38 -5.08 11.12 -4.16
CA ALA A 38 -5.41 10.10 -5.15
C ALA A 38 -4.38 8.96 -5.17
N VAL A 39 -3.07 9.28 -5.16
CA VAL A 39 -2.00 8.27 -5.07
C VAL A 39 -2.15 7.43 -3.79
N LYS A 40 -2.36 8.09 -2.63
CA LYS A 40 -2.48 7.41 -1.35
C LYS A 40 -3.69 6.49 -1.29
N SER A 41 -4.83 6.93 -1.84
CA SER A 41 -6.05 6.13 -1.90
C SER A 41 -5.84 4.86 -2.72
N GLU A 42 -5.18 4.98 -3.88
CA GLU A 42 -4.89 3.86 -4.76
C GLU A 42 -3.91 2.87 -4.10
N LEU A 43 -2.83 3.37 -3.48
CA LEU A 43 -1.90 2.51 -2.72
C LEU A 43 -2.60 1.79 -1.56
N ALA A 44 -3.48 2.48 -0.82
CA ALA A 44 -4.25 1.87 0.25
C ALA A 44 -5.15 0.74 -0.26
N GLY A 45 -5.82 0.93 -1.40
CA GLY A 45 -6.62 -0.11 -2.04
C GLY A 45 -5.79 -1.34 -2.41
N GLN A 46 -4.63 -1.14 -3.05
CA GLN A 46 -3.75 -2.24 -3.44
C GLN A 46 -3.19 -3.02 -2.26
N VAL A 47 -2.79 -2.32 -1.20
CA VAL A 47 -2.29 -2.95 0.03
C VAL A 47 -3.42 -3.74 0.70
N GLU A 48 -4.62 -3.17 0.83
CA GLU A 48 -5.78 -3.84 1.42
C GLU A 48 -6.13 -5.13 0.65
N SER A 49 -6.17 -5.08 -0.67
CA SER A 49 -6.41 -6.25 -1.52
C SER A 49 -5.35 -7.33 -1.34
N ASN A 50 -4.07 -6.94 -1.23
CA ASN A 50 -2.99 -7.89 -1.01
C ASN A 50 -3.06 -8.53 0.38
N ILE A 51 -3.36 -7.78 1.43
CA ILE A 51 -3.49 -8.32 2.80
C ILE A 51 -4.67 -9.30 2.90
N LYS A 52 -5.80 -9.01 2.25
CA LYS A 52 -6.91 -9.96 2.16
C LYS A 52 -6.48 -11.27 1.50
N GLN A 53 -5.86 -11.18 0.32
CA GLN A 53 -5.36 -12.35 -0.39
C GLN A 53 -4.38 -13.18 0.45
N VAL A 54 -3.45 -12.52 1.16
CA VAL A 54 -2.47 -13.20 2.03
C VAL A 54 -3.15 -13.85 3.23
N SER A 55 -4.16 -13.20 3.81
CA SER A 55 -4.94 -13.75 4.93
C SER A 55 -5.71 -14.99 4.49
N ASP A 56 -6.44 -14.89 3.37
CA ASP A 56 -7.23 -16.00 2.80
C ASP A 56 -6.33 -17.20 2.49
N GLN A 57 -5.21 -16.97 1.80
CA GLN A 57 -4.26 -18.04 1.46
C GLN A 57 -3.70 -18.75 2.70
N TYR A 58 -3.33 -18.00 3.74
CA TYR A 58 -2.79 -18.59 4.97
C TYR A 58 -3.84 -19.41 5.73
N LEU A 59 -5.08 -18.93 5.79
CA LEU A 59 -6.17 -19.64 6.46
C LEU A 59 -6.51 -20.96 5.76
N ASP A 60 -6.50 -20.95 4.42
CA ASP A 60 -6.65 -22.16 3.60
C ASP A 60 -5.51 -23.16 3.85
N GLU A 61 -4.25 -22.70 3.84
CA GLU A 61 -3.07 -23.56 4.03
C GLU A 61 -3.01 -24.20 5.43
N THR A 62 -3.50 -23.50 6.46
CA THR A 62 -3.48 -23.99 7.84
C THR A 62 -4.67 -24.88 8.21
N GLY A 63 -5.66 -25.02 7.32
CA GLY A 63 -6.89 -25.75 7.60
C GLY A 63 -7.73 -25.13 8.72
N LEU A 64 -7.44 -23.88 9.12
CA LEU A 64 -8.19 -23.15 10.14
C LEU A 64 -9.54 -22.64 9.61
N GLY A 65 -9.76 -22.73 8.30
CA GLY A 65 -10.98 -22.26 7.65
C GLY A 65 -11.12 -20.74 7.74
N ASP A 66 -12.33 -20.24 7.53
CA ASP A 66 -12.60 -18.81 7.50
C ASP A 66 -12.47 -18.19 8.90
N ASN A 67 -11.56 -17.21 9.06
CA ASN A 67 -11.35 -16.47 10.31
C ASN A 67 -11.54 -14.98 10.06
N SER A 68 -12.80 -14.61 9.84
CA SER A 68 -13.22 -13.25 9.52
C SER A 68 -12.75 -12.22 10.55
N GLU A 69 -12.74 -12.55 11.83
CA GLU A 69 -12.29 -11.64 12.90
C GLU A 69 -10.79 -11.31 12.76
N LEU A 70 -9.94 -12.30 12.48
CA LEU A 70 -8.52 -12.08 12.26
C LEU A 70 -8.29 -11.21 11.02
N THR A 71 -8.96 -11.53 9.91
CA THR A 71 -8.87 -10.77 8.66
C THR A 71 -9.33 -9.33 8.84
N GLU A 72 -10.42 -9.09 9.57
CA GLU A 72 -10.91 -7.74 9.90
C GLU A 72 -9.91 -6.96 10.77
N LYS A 73 -9.34 -7.59 11.80
CA LYS A 73 -8.30 -6.97 12.64
C LYS A 73 -7.07 -6.63 11.81
N PHE A 74 -6.68 -7.50 10.88
CA PHE A 74 -5.53 -7.28 10.00
C PHE A 74 -5.77 -6.12 9.01
N SER A 75 -6.96 -6.06 8.39
CA SER A 75 -7.41 -4.92 7.58
C SER A 75 -7.39 -3.61 8.37
N SER A 76 -7.89 -3.63 9.62
CA SER A 76 -7.91 -2.45 10.49
C SER A 76 -6.49 -1.93 10.79
N LEU A 77 -5.56 -2.84 11.13
CA LEU A 77 -4.14 -2.53 11.32
C LEU A 77 -3.48 -1.99 10.05
N THR A 78 -3.81 -2.57 8.91
CA THR A 78 -3.33 -2.14 7.60
C THR A 78 -3.73 -0.69 7.32
N ARG A 79 -5.00 -0.34 7.55
CA ARG A 79 -5.49 1.03 7.42
C ARG A 79 -4.78 1.99 8.38
N GLN A 80 -4.55 1.56 9.63
CA GLN A 80 -3.80 2.37 10.60
C GLN A 80 -2.38 2.64 10.10
N VAL A 81 -1.68 1.61 9.62
CA VAL A 81 -0.32 1.71 9.05
C VAL A 81 -0.29 2.64 7.84
N MET A 82 -1.25 2.52 6.93
CA MET A 82 -1.33 3.37 5.73
C MET A 82 -1.64 4.83 6.06
N ASN A 83 -2.37 5.08 7.14
CA ASN A 83 -2.69 6.43 7.62
C ASN A 83 -1.55 7.07 8.42
N THR A 84 -0.67 6.27 9.03
CA THR A 84 0.61 6.79 9.54
C THR A 84 1.54 7.13 8.38
N THR A 85 2.40 8.12 8.52
CA THR A 85 3.37 8.47 7.46
C THR A 85 4.13 7.21 7.06
N ILE A 86 3.79 6.67 5.89
CA ILE A 86 4.43 5.46 5.34
C ILE A 86 5.88 5.83 5.13
N VAL A 87 6.74 5.37 6.04
CA VAL A 87 8.13 5.82 6.17
C VAL A 87 8.92 5.63 4.87
N ASP A 88 8.53 4.65 4.06
CA ASP A 88 9.20 4.29 2.81
C ASP A 88 8.38 4.58 1.54
N ILE A 89 7.44 5.55 1.58
CA ILE A 89 6.79 6.02 0.35
C ILE A 89 7.75 6.90 -0.45
N ARG A 90 8.08 6.48 -1.67
CA ARG A 90 9.02 7.18 -2.54
C ARG A 90 8.30 7.76 -3.75
N LYS A 91 8.54 9.04 -4.02
CA LYS A 91 8.10 9.68 -5.27
C LYS A 91 9.00 9.27 -6.44
N ILE A 92 8.40 8.69 -7.47
CA ILE A 92 9.07 8.24 -8.70
C ILE A 92 8.73 9.09 -9.92
N GLY A 93 7.73 9.97 -9.81
CA GLY A 93 7.36 10.93 -10.85
C GLY A 93 6.51 12.07 -10.31
N GLU A 94 6.69 13.26 -10.88
CA GLU A 94 5.82 14.42 -10.71
C GLU A 94 5.76 15.17 -12.05
N GLU A 95 4.56 15.44 -12.54
CA GLU A 95 4.33 16.25 -13.73
C GLU A 95 3.22 17.26 -13.44
N LYS A 96 3.44 18.50 -13.87
CA LYS A 96 2.49 19.59 -13.68
C LYS A 96 2.21 20.27 -15.02
N LEU A 97 0.93 20.40 -15.33
CA LEU A 97 0.42 21.09 -16.50
C LEU A 97 -0.44 22.26 -16.05
N MET A 98 -0.44 23.35 -16.81
CA MET A 98 -1.35 24.46 -16.59
C MET A 98 -2.03 24.80 -17.91
N LYS A 99 -3.36 24.83 -17.90
CA LYS A 99 -4.18 25.22 -19.05
C LYS A 99 -5.29 26.13 -18.56
N GLU A 100 -5.42 27.31 -19.17
CA GLU A 100 -6.50 28.27 -18.87
C GLU A 100 -6.61 28.59 -17.37
N GLY A 101 -5.48 28.74 -16.67
CA GLY A 101 -5.46 29.03 -15.23
C GLY A 101 -5.79 27.84 -14.32
N VAL A 102 -5.99 26.64 -14.88
CA VAL A 102 -6.19 25.40 -14.13
C VAL A 102 -4.92 24.57 -14.12
N TYR A 103 -4.42 24.27 -12.93
CA TYR A 103 -3.33 23.33 -12.71
C TYR A 103 -3.86 21.90 -12.74
N THR A 104 -3.15 21.03 -13.45
CA THR A 104 -3.29 19.57 -13.40
C THR A 104 -1.96 19.01 -12.93
N VAL A 105 -1.96 18.31 -11.81
CA VAL A 105 -0.77 17.67 -11.23
C VAL A 105 -0.94 16.16 -11.29
N PHE A 106 0.10 15.47 -11.73
CA PHE A 106 0.23 14.02 -11.69
C PHE A 106 1.38 13.67 -10.75
N LEU A 107 1.15 12.71 -9.87
CA LEU A 107 2.17 12.16 -8.97
C LEU A 107 2.21 10.66 -9.15
N ALA A 108 3.41 10.09 -9.15
CA ALA A 108 3.62 8.64 -9.17
C ALA A 108 4.50 8.25 -7.99
N TYR A 109 4.00 7.39 -7.11
CA TYR A 109 4.73 6.91 -5.93
C TYR A 109 4.94 5.39 -5.98
N GLU A 110 5.96 4.92 -5.26
CA GLU A 110 6.20 3.51 -4.97
C GLU A 110 6.43 3.25 -3.48
N ILE A 111 6.05 2.06 -3.03
CA ILE A 111 6.36 1.53 -1.69
C ILE A 111 6.99 0.15 -1.89
N LYS A 112 8.15 -0.09 -1.27
CA LYS A 112 8.76 -1.43 -1.26
C LYS A 112 7.90 -2.36 -0.40
N LYS A 113 7.35 -3.43 -0.99
CA LYS A 113 6.43 -4.37 -0.31
C LYS A 113 7.03 -4.92 0.99
N ALA A 114 8.24 -5.48 0.89
CA ALA A 114 8.92 -6.04 2.05
C ALA A 114 9.20 -5.02 3.17
N ALA A 115 9.48 -3.76 2.83
CA ALA A 115 9.68 -2.72 3.83
C ALA A 115 8.37 -2.36 4.56
N MET A 116 7.28 -2.27 3.79
CA MET A 116 5.94 -2.05 4.32
C MET A 116 5.50 -3.19 5.24
N PHE A 117 5.64 -4.44 4.82
CA PHE A 117 5.31 -5.60 5.66
C PHE A 117 6.17 -5.66 6.94
N ARG A 118 7.46 -5.38 6.85
CA ARG A 118 8.33 -5.27 8.05
C ARG A 118 7.85 -4.17 9.00
N PHE A 119 7.38 -3.04 8.48
CA PHE A 119 6.81 -1.99 9.30
C PHE A 119 5.49 -2.41 9.94
N MET A 120 4.60 -3.08 9.20
CA MET A 120 3.36 -3.66 9.74
C MET A 120 3.65 -4.62 10.90
N LYS A 121 4.62 -5.53 10.75
CA LYS A 121 5.04 -6.44 11.84
C LYS A 121 5.41 -5.67 13.11
N LYS A 122 6.17 -4.57 12.97
CA LYS A 122 6.50 -3.70 14.11
C LYS A 122 5.24 -3.11 14.75
N GLN A 123 4.26 -2.67 13.96
CA GLN A 123 3.01 -2.11 14.49
C GLN A 123 2.11 -3.17 15.16
N ILE A 124 2.05 -4.39 14.60
CA ILE A 124 1.32 -5.53 15.19
C ILE A 124 1.85 -5.84 16.60
N ARG A 125 3.17 -5.94 16.76
CA ARG A 125 3.83 -6.18 18.06
C ARG A 125 3.54 -5.10 19.12
N LEU A 126 3.27 -3.88 18.68
CA LEU A 126 2.94 -2.76 19.56
C LEU A 126 1.45 -2.68 19.89
N ASN A 127 0.60 -3.45 19.20
CA ASN A 127 -0.85 -3.40 19.40
C ASN A 127 -1.28 -4.27 20.59
N LYS A 128 -1.61 -3.60 21.70
CA LYS A 128 -2.07 -4.23 22.95
C LYS A 128 -3.44 -4.93 22.86
N LYS A 129 -4.19 -4.74 21.77
CA LYS A 129 -5.53 -5.33 21.58
C LYS A 129 -5.48 -6.71 20.93
N LEU A 130 -4.32 -7.14 20.44
CA LEU A 130 -4.14 -8.46 19.84
C LEU A 130 -3.67 -9.46 20.90
N SER A 131 -4.21 -10.66 20.84
CA SER A 131 -3.66 -11.80 21.55
C SER A 131 -2.33 -12.24 20.94
N LYS A 132 -1.54 -12.98 21.72
CA LYS A 132 -0.27 -13.53 21.24
C LYS A 132 -0.46 -14.41 19.99
N ILE A 133 -1.53 -15.23 19.96
CA ILE A 133 -1.83 -16.11 18.83
C ILE A 133 -2.11 -15.29 17.57
N GLU A 134 -2.92 -14.23 17.67
CA GLU A 134 -3.21 -13.36 16.52
C GLU A 134 -1.97 -12.63 16.01
N ILE A 135 -1.10 -12.17 16.92
CA ILE A 135 0.20 -11.58 16.56
C ILE A 135 1.04 -12.61 15.79
N ASP A 136 1.20 -13.81 16.34
CA ASP A 136 2.03 -14.86 15.74
C ASP A 136 1.49 -15.25 14.34
N MET A 137 0.15 -15.34 14.18
CA MET A 137 -0.49 -15.63 12.88
C MET A 137 -0.26 -14.50 11.85
N MET A 138 -0.52 -13.24 12.22
CA MET A 138 -0.32 -12.10 11.32
C MET A 138 1.17 -11.93 10.96
N GLU A 139 2.07 -12.21 11.89
CA GLU A 139 3.51 -12.20 11.60
C GLU A 139 3.92 -13.30 10.63
N ALA A 140 3.39 -14.51 10.79
CA ALA A 140 3.64 -15.62 9.88
C ALA A 140 3.15 -15.31 8.45
N MET A 141 1.95 -14.75 8.33
CA MET A 141 1.40 -14.24 7.06
C MET A 141 2.33 -13.22 6.40
N LEU A 142 2.80 -12.22 7.15
CA LEU A 142 3.70 -11.19 6.62
C LEU A 142 5.09 -11.73 6.29
N ASP A 143 5.61 -12.67 7.06
CA ASP A 143 6.91 -13.30 6.80
C ASP A 143 6.91 -14.13 5.52
N ALA A 144 5.83 -14.87 5.27
CA ALA A 144 5.65 -15.58 4.00
C ALA A 144 5.70 -14.61 2.81
N GLU A 145 5.00 -13.47 2.90
CA GLU A 145 4.94 -12.52 1.79
C GLU A 145 6.23 -11.69 1.63
N ILE A 146 6.95 -11.41 2.73
CA ILE A 146 8.31 -10.86 2.68
C ILE A 146 9.23 -11.83 1.94
N LYS A 147 9.22 -13.12 2.32
CA LYS A 147 10.08 -14.14 1.71
C LYS A 147 9.80 -14.27 0.22
N LYS A 148 8.53 -14.30 -0.19
CA LYS A 148 8.12 -14.34 -1.61
C LYS A 148 8.57 -13.09 -2.37
N THR A 149 8.49 -11.92 -1.75
CA THR A 149 8.95 -10.66 -2.35
C THR A 149 10.46 -10.66 -2.58
N GLU A 150 11.24 -11.19 -1.63
CA GLU A 150 12.71 -11.17 -1.63
C GLU A 150 13.33 -12.35 -2.41
N SER A 151 12.65 -13.49 -2.51
CA SER A 151 13.13 -14.63 -3.32
C SER A 151 13.14 -14.36 -4.81
N LEU A 152 12.52 -13.26 -5.26
CA LEU A 152 12.51 -12.81 -6.65
C LEU A 152 13.72 -11.91 -7.00
N ASP A 153 14.67 -11.76 -6.08
CA ASP A 153 15.95 -11.08 -6.30
C ASP A 153 17.07 -12.03 -6.76
N TYR A 154 16.81 -13.35 -6.86
CA TYR A 154 17.75 -14.38 -7.29
C TYR A 154 17.32 -15.07 -8.60
#